data_AF-A0A0M9EDI8-F1
#
_entry.id   AF-A0A0M9EDI8-F1
#
_cell.length_a   1.000
_cell.length_b   1.000
_cell.length_c   1.000
_cell.angle_alpha   90.00
_cell.angle_beta   90.00
_cell.angle_gamma   90.00
#
_symmetry.space_group_name_H-M   'P 1'
#
loop_
_entity.id
_entity.type
_entity.pdbx_description
1 polymer ?
#
loop_
_entity_poly.entity_id
_entity_poly.type
_entity_poly.pdbx_seq_one_letter_code
_entity_poly.pdbx_strand_id
1 'polypeptide(L)'
;RYYDPRLGRFISADPIGHDGGLNLYAYALNNPVMFVDPAGLKPPSNIPPEVNRAKIQQNIREARRMSYLDFYKAVKSYGKWDYKRSRRQYENFGNYHFGVAGRAAGFSENILKRGAGAYQIYSGTSRPRFGWPWGNPPYGDDPVDQYWITEGVRDYDSGYYLNFEQPTCQ
;
A
#
# COMPACT_ATOMS: atom_id res chain seq x y z
N ARG A 1 8.59 -12.15 1.52
CA ARG A 1 9.37 -12.65 2.70
C ARG A 1 8.49 -12.51 3.94
N TYR A 2 8.75 -13.22 5.06
CA TYR A 2 7.99 -13.02 6.30
C TYR A 2 8.61 -11.90 7.14
N TYR A 3 7.81 -10.90 7.49
CA TYR A 3 8.23 -9.77 8.32
C TYR A 3 7.81 -10.00 9.77
N ASP A 4 8.73 -9.75 10.72
CA ASP A 4 8.42 -9.73 12.14
C ASP A 4 8.20 -8.28 12.61
N PRO A 5 6.96 -7.88 12.93
CA PRO A 5 6.67 -6.53 13.38
C PRO A 5 7.26 -6.22 14.75
N ARG A 6 7.45 -7.20 15.63
CA ARG A 6 8.07 -6.94 16.95
C ARG A 6 9.55 -6.61 16.82
N LEU A 7 10.21 -7.25 15.86
CA LEU A 7 11.65 -7.07 15.61
C LEU A 7 11.96 -5.95 14.60
N GLY A 8 10.98 -5.47 13.85
CA GLY A 8 11.19 -4.43 12.87
C GLY A 8 11.95 -4.87 11.61
N ARG A 9 12.00 -6.18 11.31
CA ARG A 9 12.85 -6.76 10.24
C ARG A 9 12.26 -8.03 9.63
N PHE A 10 12.80 -8.46 8.50
CA PHE A 10 12.48 -9.79 7.94
C PHE A 10 13.07 -10.92 8.77
N ILE A 11 12.35 -12.04 8.88
CA ILE A 11 12.86 -13.26 9.53
C ILE A 11 13.73 -14.11 8.60
N SER A 12 13.62 -13.89 7.28
CA SER A 12 14.42 -14.55 6.25
C SER A 12 15.32 -13.55 5.54
N ALA A 13 16.55 -13.96 5.21
CA ALA A 13 17.48 -13.16 4.41
C ALA A 13 16.89 -12.78 3.03
N ASP A 14 17.38 -11.69 2.46
CA ASP A 14 16.95 -11.18 1.15
C ASP A 14 17.39 -12.13 0.01
N PRO A 15 16.47 -12.65 -0.82
CA PRO A 15 16.81 -13.47 -1.98
C PRO A 15 17.70 -12.74 -3.01
N ILE A 16 17.66 -11.41 -3.05
CA ILE A 16 18.52 -10.61 -3.94
C ILE A 16 19.96 -10.48 -3.39
N GLY A 17 20.20 -10.97 -2.17
CA GLY A 17 21.51 -10.95 -1.54
C GLY A 17 22.01 -9.52 -1.30
N HIS A 18 23.32 -9.32 -1.41
CA HIS A 18 23.95 -8.03 -1.12
C HIS A 18 23.59 -6.92 -2.12
N ASP A 19 22.99 -7.25 -3.27
CA ASP A 19 22.47 -6.28 -4.24
C ASP A 19 21.26 -5.51 -3.69
N GLY A 20 20.60 -6.02 -2.65
CA GLY A 20 19.53 -5.36 -1.89
C GLY A 20 20.04 -4.43 -0.79
N GLY A 21 21.34 -4.45 -0.53
CA GLY A 21 22.00 -3.71 0.54
C GLY A 21 22.76 -4.61 1.51
N LEU A 22 23.53 -3.99 2.40
CA LEU A 22 24.40 -4.71 3.35
C LEU A 22 23.62 -5.48 4.42
N ASN A 23 22.44 -4.99 4.80
CA ASN A 23 21.59 -5.66 5.78
C ASN A 23 20.54 -6.52 5.06
N LEU A 24 20.84 -7.81 4.93
CA LEU A 24 19.96 -8.80 4.28
C LEU A 24 18.64 -9.04 5.01
N TYR A 25 18.47 -8.50 6.21
CA TYR A 25 17.23 -8.58 7.00
C TYR A 25 16.51 -7.22 7.08
N ALA A 26 17.10 -6.17 6.51
CA ALA A 26 16.53 -4.82 6.58
C ALA A 26 15.15 -4.80 5.97
N TYR A 27 14.25 -4.14 6.70
CA TYR A 27 12.98 -3.71 6.17
C TYR A 27 13.07 -2.21 5.91
N ALA A 28 12.54 -1.76 4.76
CA ALA A 28 12.37 -0.34 4.47
C ALA A 28 13.68 0.48 4.60
N LEU A 29 14.81 -0.07 4.17
CA LEU A 29 16.15 0.55 4.31
C LEU A 29 16.48 0.99 5.75
N ASN A 30 16.00 0.26 6.76
CA ASN A 30 16.06 0.60 8.19
C ASN A 30 15.36 1.92 8.57
N ASN A 31 14.54 2.49 7.68
CA ASN A 31 13.71 3.66 7.95
C ASN A 31 12.23 3.32 7.66
N PRO A 32 11.60 2.47 8.50
CA PRO A 32 10.18 2.11 8.38
C PRO A 32 9.20 3.26 8.65
N VAL A 33 9.72 4.42 9.08
CA VAL A 33 8.96 5.66 9.25
C VAL A 33 8.70 6.30 7.90
N MET A 34 9.72 6.30 7.02
CA MET A 34 9.68 6.92 5.70
C MET A 34 9.46 5.93 4.56
N PHE A 35 9.82 4.67 4.74
CA PHE A 35 9.77 3.64 3.71
C PHE A 35 8.91 2.45 4.15
N VAL A 36 8.37 1.74 3.17
CA VAL A 36 7.60 0.52 3.36
C VAL A 36 8.22 -0.51 2.42
N ASP A 37 8.59 -1.71 2.85
CA ASP A 37 9.17 -2.70 1.92
C ASP A 37 8.52 -4.07 2.17
N PRO A 38 7.30 -4.32 1.69
CA PRO A 38 6.51 -5.48 2.11
C PRO A 38 7.04 -6.82 1.55
N ALA A 39 7.56 -6.81 0.32
CA ALA A 39 8.15 -8.00 -0.28
C ALA A 39 9.61 -8.23 0.15
N GLY A 40 10.24 -7.20 0.71
CA GLY A 40 11.68 -7.15 0.96
C GLY A 40 12.44 -7.10 -0.34
N LEU A 41 11.93 -6.31 -1.29
CA LEU A 41 12.39 -6.11 -2.65
C LEU A 41 12.25 -4.62 -2.99
N LYS A 42 13.15 -3.80 -2.43
CA LYS A 42 13.18 -2.33 -2.52
C LYS A 42 11.84 -1.65 -2.13
N PRO A 43 11.84 -0.71 -1.16
CA PRO A 43 10.63 0.04 -0.84
C PRO A 43 10.09 0.82 -2.06
N PRO A 44 8.81 1.28 -2.09
CA PRO A 44 8.36 2.24 -3.08
C PRO A 44 9.38 3.37 -3.09
N SER A 45 9.98 3.57 -4.25
CA SER A 45 11.18 4.39 -4.41
C SER A 45 10.97 5.85 -3.97
N ASN A 46 9.72 6.29 -3.84
CA ASN A 46 9.35 7.62 -3.38
C ASN A 46 8.08 7.57 -2.52
N ILE A 47 8.13 8.22 -1.36
CA ILE A 47 6.99 8.43 -0.46
C ILE A 47 6.87 9.94 -0.23
N PRO A 48 5.65 10.51 -0.17
CA PRO A 48 5.50 11.93 0.11
C PRO A 48 6.11 12.29 1.47
N PRO A 49 6.85 13.40 1.59
CA PRO A 49 7.58 13.76 2.81
C PRO A 49 6.65 13.97 4.02
N GLU A 50 5.39 14.31 3.80
CA GLU A 50 4.36 14.45 4.83
C GLU A 50 3.81 13.11 5.35
N VAL A 51 4.09 12.01 4.66
CA VAL A 51 3.61 10.68 5.04
C VAL A 51 4.66 9.97 5.86
N ASN A 52 4.35 9.84 7.15
CA ASN A 52 5.05 8.94 8.04
C ASN A 52 4.10 7.84 8.55
N ARG A 53 4.63 6.90 9.32
CA ARG A 53 3.84 5.82 9.92
C ARG A 53 2.62 6.30 10.73
N ALA A 54 2.76 7.36 11.52
CA ALA A 54 1.67 7.91 12.32
C ALA A 54 0.54 8.44 11.43
N LYS A 55 0.88 9.04 10.29
CA LYS A 55 -0.09 9.47 9.28
C LYS A 55 -0.84 8.29 8.67
N ILE A 56 -0.13 7.20 8.34
CA ILE A 56 -0.77 5.97 7.83
C ILE A 56 -1.72 5.38 8.88
N GLN A 57 -1.33 5.32 10.15
CA GLN A 57 -2.21 4.88 11.24
C GLN A 57 -3.43 5.78 11.42
N GLN A 58 -3.28 7.10 11.27
CA GLN A 58 -4.41 8.02 11.26
C GLN A 58 -5.37 7.70 10.11
N ASN A 59 -4.85 7.52 8.89
CA ASN A 59 -5.66 7.18 7.72
C ASN A 59 -6.39 5.83 7.91
N ILE A 60 -5.76 4.83 8.54
CA ILE A 60 -6.38 3.55 8.90
C ILE A 60 -7.56 3.75 9.86
N ARG A 61 -7.35 4.53 10.95
CA ARG A 61 -8.42 4.82 11.92
C ARG A 61 -9.60 5.56 11.29
N GLU A 62 -9.30 6.43 10.33
CA GLU A 62 -10.30 7.17 9.57
C GLU A 62 -11.05 6.23 8.62
N ALA A 63 -10.34 5.43 7.83
CA ALA A 63 -10.90 4.47 6.88
C ALA A 63 -11.88 3.49 7.55
N ARG A 64 -11.54 2.98 8.74
CA ARG A 64 -12.40 2.10 9.55
C ARG A 64 -13.76 2.70 9.90
N ARG A 65 -13.89 4.02 9.88
CA ARG A 65 -15.11 4.76 10.23
C ARG A 65 -15.80 5.39 9.02
N MET A 66 -15.23 5.27 7.82
CA MET A 66 -15.79 5.86 6.62
C MET A 66 -16.94 5.01 6.07
N SER A 67 -17.95 5.69 5.52
CA SER A 67 -18.89 5.03 4.62
C SER A 67 -18.19 4.66 3.31
N TYR A 68 -18.76 3.72 2.55
CA TYR A 68 -18.31 3.39 1.20
C TYR A 68 -18.11 4.63 0.32
N LEU A 69 -19.08 5.54 0.35
CA LEU A 69 -19.07 6.74 -0.49
C LEU A 69 -17.97 7.72 -0.08
N ASP A 70 -17.71 7.86 1.22
CA ASP A 70 -16.65 8.73 1.74
C ASP A 70 -15.27 8.16 1.44
N PHE A 71 -15.11 6.84 1.57
CA PHE A 71 -13.89 6.15 1.18
C PHE A 71 -13.61 6.36 -0.32
N TYR A 72 -14.61 6.13 -1.18
CA TYR A 72 -14.48 6.35 -2.61
C TYR A 72 -14.09 7.80 -2.95
N LYS A 73 -14.71 8.79 -2.30
CA LYS A 73 -14.36 10.20 -2.47
C LYS A 73 -12.95 10.53 -1.98
N ALA A 74 -12.46 9.84 -0.95
CA ALA A 74 -11.14 10.08 -0.39
C ALA A 74 -10.01 9.58 -1.31
N VAL A 75 -10.20 8.44 -1.99
CA VAL A 75 -9.17 7.75 -2.78
C VAL A 75 -9.18 8.12 -4.27
N LYS A 76 -10.33 8.55 -4.81
CA LYS A 76 -10.42 8.97 -6.22
C LYS A 76 -9.62 10.25 -6.47
N SER A 77 -9.44 10.60 -7.75
CA SER A 77 -8.78 11.84 -8.15
C SER A 77 -9.40 13.06 -7.46
N TYR A 78 -8.53 13.97 -7.02
CA TYR A 78 -8.85 15.14 -6.18
C TYR A 78 -9.31 14.81 -4.74
N GLY A 79 -9.32 13.54 -4.36
CA GLY A 79 -9.55 13.12 -2.98
C GLY A 79 -8.37 13.44 -2.07
N LYS A 80 -8.62 13.44 -0.75
CA LYS A 80 -7.59 13.73 0.25
C LYS A 80 -6.44 12.71 0.29
N TRP A 81 -6.63 11.52 -0.28
CA TRP A 81 -5.62 10.46 -0.39
C TRP A 81 -5.16 10.25 -1.85
N ASP A 82 -5.39 11.24 -2.72
CA ASP A 82 -4.84 11.26 -4.09
C ASP A 82 -3.36 11.68 -4.07
N TYR A 83 -2.49 10.71 -3.75
CA TYR A 83 -1.04 10.91 -3.76
C TYR A 83 -0.46 11.05 -5.16
N LYS A 84 -1.15 10.56 -6.20
CA LYS A 84 -0.71 10.69 -7.61
C LYS A 84 -0.69 12.16 -8.06
N ARG A 85 -1.54 13.01 -7.45
CA ARG A 85 -1.59 14.45 -7.74
C ARG A 85 -0.34 15.21 -7.32
N SER A 86 0.25 14.90 -6.16
CA SER A 86 1.37 15.69 -5.65
C SER A 86 2.60 15.50 -6.53
N ARG A 87 2.95 14.26 -6.88
CA ARG A 87 3.93 13.92 -7.92
C ARG A 87 3.67 12.52 -8.47
N ARG A 88 3.80 12.33 -9.79
CA ARG A 88 3.74 11.00 -10.45
C ARG A 88 4.64 9.95 -9.81
N GLN A 89 5.76 10.38 -9.23
CA GLN A 89 6.71 9.50 -8.56
C GLN A 89 6.13 8.74 -7.34
N TYR A 90 5.00 9.18 -6.78
CA TYR A 90 4.33 8.55 -5.63
C TYR A 90 3.22 7.57 -6.02
N GLU A 91 3.11 7.21 -7.31
CA GLU A 91 2.11 6.27 -7.81
C GLU A 91 2.11 4.94 -7.07
N ASN A 92 3.28 4.30 -6.94
CA ASN A 92 3.44 3.06 -6.21
C ASN A 92 2.98 3.17 -4.75
N PHE A 93 3.34 4.28 -4.08
CA PHE A 93 2.90 4.54 -2.71
C PHE A 93 1.38 4.77 -2.62
N GLY A 94 0.78 5.48 -3.57
CA GLY A 94 -0.66 5.70 -3.61
C GLY A 94 -1.44 4.39 -3.73
N ASN A 95 -0.99 3.49 -4.59
CA ASN A 95 -1.58 2.16 -4.76
C ASN A 95 -1.39 1.29 -3.51
N TYR A 96 -0.21 1.35 -2.89
CA TYR A 96 0.05 0.72 -1.61
C TYR A 96 -0.88 1.23 -0.50
N HIS A 97 -0.98 2.56 -0.34
CA HIS A 97 -1.85 3.19 0.65
C HIS A 97 -3.33 2.85 0.41
N PHE A 98 -3.76 2.80 -0.85
CA PHE A 98 -5.10 2.37 -1.22
C PHE A 98 -5.40 0.94 -0.75
N GLY A 99 -4.44 0.01 -0.88
CA GLY A 99 -4.53 -1.35 -0.32
C GLY A 99 -4.71 -1.35 1.20
N VAL A 100 -3.84 -0.64 1.92
CA VAL A 100 -3.88 -0.54 3.39
C VAL A 100 -5.20 0.07 3.88
N ALA A 101 -5.58 1.23 3.33
CA ALA A 101 -6.77 1.96 3.76
C ALA A 101 -8.06 1.24 3.34
N GLY A 102 -8.08 0.64 2.14
CA GLY A 102 -9.21 -0.13 1.66
C GLY A 102 -9.48 -1.36 2.50
N ARG A 103 -8.41 -2.09 2.88
CA ARG A 103 -8.54 -3.22 3.79
C ARG A 103 -9.05 -2.78 5.16
N ALA A 104 -8.56 -1.64 5.66
CA ALA A 104 -9.03 -1.04 6.91
C ALA A 104 -10.51 -0.63 6.87
N ALA A 105 -11.02 -0.19 5.71
CA ALA A 105 -12.43 0.14 5.48
C ALA A 105 -13.32 -1.11 5.31
N GLY A 106 -12.77 -2.33 5.36
CA GLY A 106 -13.51 -3.59 5.27
C GLY A 106 -13.62 -4.18 3.87
N PHE A 107 -12.94 -3.62 2.87
CA PHE A 107 -12.94 -4.19 1.52
C PHE A 107 -12.07 -5.45 1.44
N SER A 108 -12.47 -6.39 0.59
CA SER A 108 -11.63 -7.52 0.21
C SER A 108 -10.58 -7.08 -0.81
N GLU A 109 -9.43 -7.76 -0.85
CA GLU A 109 -8.37 -7.51 -1.82
C GLU A 109 -8.90 -7.53 -3.27
N ASN A 110 -9.77 -8.50 -3.58
CA ASN A 110 -10.39 -8.64 -4.90
C ASN A 110 -11.25 -7.41 -5.27
N ILE A 111 -12.00 -6.84 -4.32
CA ILE A 111 -12.81 -5.64 -4.58
C ILE A 111 -11.89 -4.44 -4.84
N LEU A 112 -10.81 -4.29 -4.07
CA LEU A 112 -9.85 -3.20 -4.24
C LEU A 112 -9.16 -3.27 -5.60
N LYS A 113 -8.65 -4.45 -5.96
CA LYS A 113 -8.00 -4.71 -7.25
C LYS A 113 -8.89 -4.43 -8.45
N ARG A 114 -10.14 -4.92 -8.41
CA ARG A 114 -11.12 -4.66 -9.47
C ARG A 114 -11.54 -3.19 -9.52
N GLY A 115 -11.70 -2.55 -8.36
CA GLY A 115 -12.01 -1.12 -8.25
C GLY A 115 -10.92 -0.24 -8.85
N ALA A 116 -9.65 -0.55 -8.59
CA ALA A 116 -8.51 0.16 -9.18
C ALA A 116 -8.46 0.02 -10.70
N GLY A 117 -8.60 -1.20 -11.24
CA GLY A 117 -8.64 -1.42 -12.69
C GLY A 117 -9.83 -0.76 -13.38
N ALA A 118 -11.03 -0.82 -12.79
CA ALA A 118 -12.20 -0.10 -13.28
C ALA A 118 -11.98 1.43 -13.29
N TYR A 119 -11.34 1.96 -12.25
CA TYR A 119 -11.01 3.37 -12.16
C TYR A 119 -9.98 3.78 -13.22
N GLN A 120 -8.93 3.00 -13.44
CA GLN A 120 -7.89 3.28 -14.42
C GLN A 120 -8.44 3.28 -15.86
N ILE A 121 -9.41 2.40 -16.15
CA ILE A 121 -10.16 2.41 -17.41
C ILE A 121 -11.02 3.67 -17.53
N TYR A 122 -11.79 4.01 -16.49
CA TYR A 122 -12.66 5.19 -16.50
C TYR A 122 -11.87 6.50 -16.63
N SER A 123 -10.68 6.60 -16.02
CA SER A 123 -9.80 7.77 -16.14
C SER A 123 -9.02 7.83 -17.45
N GLY A 124 -9.16 6.84 -18.34
CA GLY A 124 -8.49 6.80 -19.64
C GLY A 124 -6.98 6.53 -19.56
N THR A 125 -6.49 6.03 -18.41
CA THR A 125 -5.06 5.76 -18.17
C THR A 125 -4.70 4.28 -18.33
N SER A 126 -5.71 3.41 -18.48
CA SER A 126 -5.52 1.97 -18.73
C SER A 126 -5.00 1.69 -20.14
N ARG A 127 -4.32 0.55 -20.32
CA ARG A 127 -3.84 0.07 -21.64
C ARG A 127 -4.69 -1.12 -22.09
N PRO A 128 -4.98 -1.26 -23.41
CA PRO A 128 -5.80 -2.37 -23.92
C PRO A 128 -5.33 -3.77 -23.51
N ARG A 129 -4.01 -3.95 -23.33
CA ARG A 129 -3.38 -5.20 -22.89
C ARG A 129 -3.66 -5.61 -21.44
N PHE A 130 -4.18 -4.71 -20.61
CA PHE A 130 -4.44 -4.98 -19.18
C PHE A 130 -5.78 -5.66 -18.94
N GLY A 131 -6.61 -5.82 -19.98
CA GLY A 131 -7.88 -6.56 -19.90
C GLY A 131 -9.02 -5.71 -19.32
N TRP A 132 -9.98 -6.38 -18.68
CA TRP A 132 -11.22 -5.77 -18.19
C TRP A 132 -11.44 -6.08 -16.70
N PRO A 133 -12.16 -5.24 -15.93
CA PRO A 133 -12.35 -5.42 -14.49
C PRO A 133 -13.09 -6.70 -14.10
N TRP A 134 -13.82 -7.29 -15.04
CA TRP A 134 -14.56 -8.54 -14.90
C TRP A 134 -13.83 -9.76 -15.49
N GLY A 135 -12.67 -9.56 -16.13
CA GLY A 135 -11.84 -10.62 -16.73
C GLY A 135 -10.78 -11.19 -15.78
N ASN A 136 -9.72 -11.77 -16.34
CA ASN A 136 -8.56 -12.26 -15.59
C ASN A 136 -7.67 -11.10 -15.10
N PRO A 137 -6.84 -11.29 -14.04
CA PRO A 137 -5.79 -10.34 -13.67
C PRO A 137 -4.97 -9.91 -14.90
N PRO A 138 -4.61 -8.61 -15.03
CA PRO A 138 -4.61 -7.58 -13.99
C PRO A 138 -5.90 -6.75 -13.89
N TYR A 139 -7.05 -7.26 -14.37
CA TYR A 139 -8.37 -6.61 -14.22
C TYR A 139 -8.47 -5.20 -14.84
N GLY A 140 -7.71 -4.92 -15.90
CA GLY A 140 -7.67 -3.60 -16.54
C GLY A 140 -6.71 -2.61 -15.88
N ASP A 141 -5.90 -3.05 -14.92
CA ASP A 141 -4.93 -2.23 -14.19
C ASP A 141 -3.46 -2.53 -14.58
N ASP A 142 -2.53 -1.64 -14.22
CA ASP A 142 -1.10 -1.94 -14.35
C ASP A 142 -0.71 -3.07 -13.37
N PRO A 143 0.00 -4.13 -13.80
CA PRO A 143 0.49 -5.18 -12.90
C PRO A 143 1.29 -4.66 -11.70
N VAL A 144 1.99 -3.53 -11.85
CA VAL A 144 2.73 -2.88 -10.76
C VAL A 144 1.76 -2.28 -9.74
N ASP A 145 0.66 -1.66 -10.20
CA ASP A 145 -0.36 -1.07 -9.34
C ASP A 145 -1.05 -2.17 -8.51
N GLN A 146 -1.43 -3.26 -9.15
CA GLN A 146 -2.02 -4.45 -8.51
C GLN A 146 -1.09 -5.06 -7.45
N TYR A 147 0.21 -5.10 -7.73
CA TYR A 147 1.21 -5.58 -6.79
C TYR A 147 1.24 -4.72 -5.54
N TRP A 148 1.34 -3.38 -5.67
CA TRP A 148 1.38 -2.49 -4.51
C TRP A 148 0.10 -2.52 -3.69
N ILE A 149 -1.08 -2.63 -4.33
CA ILE A 149 -2.36 -2.83 -3.62
C ILE A 149 -2.32 -4.12 -2.79
N THR A 150 -1.84 -5.22 -3.37
CA THR A 150 -1.71 -6.53 -2.68
C THR A 150 -0.83 -6.40 -1.45
N GLU A 151 0.34 -5.78 -1.62
CA GLU A 151 1.30 -5.63 -0.54
C GLU A 151 0.76 -4.73 0.58
N GLY A 152 -0.01 -3.68 0.25
CA GLY A 152 -0.70 -2.87 1.25
C GLY A 152 -1.76 -3.65 2.05
N VAL A 153 -2.52 -4.51 1.38
CA VAL A 153 -3.48 -5.40 2.06
C VAL A 153 -2.75 -6.37 2.99
N ARG A 154 -1.66 -6.97 2.52
CA ARG A 154 -0.83 -7.91 3.30
C ARG A 154 -0.25 -7.26 4.56
N ASP A 155 0.25 -6.04 4.46
CA ASP A 155 0.81 -5.32 5.62
C ASP A 155 -0.27 -4.98 6.64
N TYR A 156 -1.47 -4.60 6.19
CA TYR A 156 -2.60 -4.43 7.09
C TYR A 156 -2.97 -5.74 7.80
N ASP A 157 -3.10 -6.84 7.05
CA ASP A 157 -3.53 -8.14 7.59
C ASP A 157 -2.48 -8.77 8.52
N SER A 158 -1.18 -8.48 8.33
CA SER A 158 -0.11 -8.90 9.25
C SER A 158 -0.13 -8.14 10.60
N GLY A 159 -0.92 -7.08 10.69
CA GLY A 159 -0.94 -6.18 11.85
C GLY A 159 0.26 -5.24 11.90
N TYR A 160 1.02 -5.07 10.81
CA TYR A 160 2.19 -4.18 10.73
C TYR A 160 1.90 -2.78 11.30
N TYR A 161 0.74 -2.21 10.99
CA TYR A 161 0.33 -0.89 11.46
C TYR A 161 -0.44 -0.90 12.79
N LEU A 162 -0.87 -2.08 13.26
CA LEU A 162 -1.77 -2.26 14.40
C LEU A 162 -1.04 -2.72 15.68
N ASN A 163 0.05 -3.47 15.54
CA ASN A 163 0.76 -4.12 16.65
C ASN A 163 1.70 -3.18 17.44
N PHE A 164 1.54 -1.86 17.31
CA PHE A 164 2.35 -0.83 17.99
C PHE A 164 1.48 0.25 18.62
N GLU A 165 0.33 -0.12 19.16
CA GLU A 165 -0.30 0.70 20.18
C GLU A 165 0.69 0.79 21.35
N GLN A 166 1.32 1.96 21.49
CA GLN A 166 2.03 2.33 22.70
C GLN A 166 1.07 2.09 23.88
N PRO A 167 1.51 1.43 24.98
CA PRO A 167 0.72 1.41 26.19
C PRO A 167 0.71 2.84 26.73
N THR A 168 -0.41 3.55 26.61
CA THR A 168 -0.58 4.84 27.29
C THR A 168 -1.64 4.70 28.37
N CYS A 169 -1.14 4.67 29.60
CA CYS A 169 -1.75 4.96 30.90
C CYS A 169 -3.02 4.19 31.31
N GLN A 170 -2.84 3.33 32.31
CA GLN A 170 -3.68 3.40 33.53
C GLN A 170 -2.83 3.98 34.65
#